data_AF-A0A5C7FB51-F1
#
_entry.id   AF-A0A5C7FB51-F1
#
_cell.length_a   1.000
_cell.length_b   1.000
_cell.length_c   1.000
_cell.angle_alpha   90.00
_cell.angle_beta   90.00
_cell.angle_gamma   90.00
#
_symmetry.space_group_name_H-M   'P 1'
#
loop_
_entity.id
_entity.type
_entity.pdbx_description
1 polymer ?
#
loop_
_entity_poly.entity_id
_entity_poly.type
_entity_poly.pdbx_seq_one_letter_code
_entity_poly.pdbx_strand_id
1 'polypeptide(L)'
;MEKEVEIEKLKRFIEDQLQFEKMSVLSAAGYRKFVWEFFTILDAYKNQGTEKEDIVDTVNTLHTAQSIFFTGDPQSEDRFGFITEELINFCPSPFFWEVPLDEYMKKWERLYFPLF
;
A
#
# COMPACT_ATOMS: atom_id res chain seq x y z
N MET A 1 -14.61 15.89 13.25
CA MET A 1 -13.44 16.71 13.58
C MET A 1 -12.19 15.87 13.87
N GLU A 2 -12.13 15.00 14.89
CA GLU A 2 -10.92 14.18 15.12
C GLU A 2 -10.69 13.11 14.02
N LYS A 3 -11.73 12.38 13.61
CA LYS A 3 -11.63 11.36 12.54
C LYS A 3 -11.16 11.94 11.19
N GLU A 4 -11.68 13.10 10.80
CA GLU A 4 -11.32 13.76 9.54
C GLU A 4 -9.85 14.19 9.51
N VAL A 5 -9.32 14.64 10.65
CA VAL A 5 -7.89 14.98 10.78
C VAL A 5 -7.03 13.74 10.66
N GLU A 6 -7.42 12.61 11.26
CA GLU A 6 -6.68 11.36 11.13
C GLU A 6 -6.73 10.78 9.70
N ILE A 7 -7.87 10.86 9.02
CA ILE A 7 -7.99 10.49 7.61
C ILE A 7 -7.05 11.34 6.74
N GLU A 8 -7.00 12.65 6.97
CA GLU A 8 -6.13 13.55 6.21
C GLU A 8 -4.64 13.26 6.46
N LYS A 9 -4.26 12.93 7.70
CA LYS A 9 -2.90 12.46 8.01
C LYS A 9 -2.57 11.16 7.28
N LEU A 10 -3.51 10.21 7.24
CA LEU A 10 -3.32 8.96 6.52
C LEU A 10 -3.14 9.20 5.02
N LYS A 11 -3.95 10.07 4.41
CA LYS A 11 -3.84 10.41 2.98
C LYS A 11 -2.44 10.94 2.64
N ARG A 12 -1.94 11.88 3.43
CA ARG A 12 -0.58 12.42 3.27
C ARG A 12 0.49 11.36 3.48
N PHE A 13 0.32 10.49 4.47
CA PHE A 13 1.23 9.37 4.68
C PHE A 13 1.29 8.46 3.45
N ILE A 14 0.13 8.07 2.88
CA ILE A 14 0.04 7.25 1.68
C ILE A 14 0.76 7.95 0.52
N GLU A 15 0.46 9.23 0.28
CA GLU A 15 1.10 10.02 -0.77
C GLU A 15 2.62 10.11 -0.57
N ASP A 16 3.10 10.39 0.63
CA ASP A 16 4.53 10.55 0.91
C ASP A 16 5.33 9.24 0.77
N GLN A 17 4.72 8.12 1.19
CA GLN A 17 5.37 6.81 1.18
C GLN A 17 5.31 6.14 -0.20
N LEU A 18 4.18 6.21 -0.91
CA LEU A 18 3.99 5.54 -2.20
C LEU A 18 4.39 6.44 -3.36
N GLN A 19 5.68 6.73 -3.44
CA GLN A 19 6.31 7.42 -4.58
C GLN A 19 7.09 6.40 -5.42
N PHE A 20 6.75 6.28 -6.70
CA PHE A 20 7.30 5.25 -7.59
C PHE A 20 8.83 5.28 -7.62
N GLU A 21 9.43 6.46 -7.78
CA GLU A 21 10.89 6.63 -7.82
C GLU A 21 11.58 6.17 -6.52
N LYS A 22 10.93 6.32 -5.36
CA LYS A 22 11.46 5.84 -4.08
C LYS A 22 11.38 4.31 -4.00
N MET A 23 10.31 3.73 -4.52
CA MET A 23 10.03 2.30 -4.43
C MET A 23 10.84 1.48 -5.44
N SER A 24 11.06 2.02 -6.64
CA SER A 24 11.76 1.33 -7.74
C SER A 24 13.21 1.01 -7.42
N VAL A 25 13.86 1.82 -6.58
CA VAL A 25 15.27 1.64 -6.18
C VAL A 25 15.46 0.72 -4.97
N LEU A 26 14.37 0.20 -4.37
CA LEU A 26 14.48 -0.68 -3.19
C LEU A 26 15.07 -2.04 -3.59
N SER A 27 15.96 -2.57 -2.75
CA SER A 27 16.34 -3.99 -2.82
C SER A 27 15.15 -4.88 -2.43
N ALA A 28 15.17 -6.16 -2.76
CA ALA A 28 14.11 -7.09 -2.35
C ALA A 28 13.89 -7.09 -0.83
N ALA A 29 14.98 -7.09 -0.04
CA ALA A 29 14.91 -6.99 1.42
C ALA A 29 14.38 -5.62 1.88
N GLY A 30 14.77 -4.54 1.21
CA GLY A 30 14.28 -3.19 1.49
C GLY A 30 12.79 -3.04 1.22
N TYR A 31 12.31 -3.59 0.10
CA TYR A 31 10.91 -3.59 -0.27
C TYR A 31 10.07 -4.45 0.68
N ARG A 32 10.55 -5.63 1.08
CA ARG A 32 9.88 -6.46 2.10
C ARG A 32 9.74 -5.72 3.43
N LYS A 33 10.80 -5.05 3.89
CA LYS A 33 10.75 -4.22 5.10
C LYS A 33 9.75 -3.07 4.96
N PHE A 34 9.77 -2.38 3.82
CA PHE A 34 8.85 -1.28 3.52
C PHE A 34 7.39 -1.72 3.59
N VAL A 35 7.02 -2.84 2.94
CA VAL A 35 5.65 -3.38 2.97
C VAL A 35 5.20 -3.65 4.40
N TRP A 36 6.03 -4.30 5.22
CA TRP A 36 5.72 -4.57 6.63
C TRP A 36 5.48 -3.28 7.42
N GLU A 37 6.37 -2.30 7.32
CA GLU A 37 6.25 -1.02 8.02
C GLU A 37 5.01 -0.24 7.57
N PHE A 38 4.77 -0.19 6.26
CA PHE A 38 3.63 0.50 5.66
C PHE A 38 2.29 -0.08 6.15
N PHE A 39 2.10 -1.40 6.03
CA PHE A 39 0.85 -2.03 6.46
C PHE A 39 0.68 -2.06 7.98
N THR A 40 1.76 -2.05 8.77
CA THR A 40 1.68 -1.89 10.23
C THR A 40 1.11 -0.52 10.61
N ILE A 41 1.57 0.55 9.95
CA ILE A 41 1.03 1.90 10.19
C ILE A 41 -0.42 1.98 9.71
N LEU A 42 -0.73 1.44 8.54
CA LEU A 42 -2.09 1.43 8.00
C LEU A 42 -3.06 0.65 8.91
N ASP A 43 -2.62 -0.48 9.50
CA ASP A 43 -3.44 -1.26 10.42
C ASP A 43 -3.79 -0.47 11.69
N ALA A 44 -2.90 0.41 12.15
CA ALA A 44 -3.21 1.33 13.26
C ALA A 44 -4.37 2.28 12.91
N TYR A 45 -4.43 2.79 11.68
CA TYR A 45 -5.56 3.62 11.21
C TYR A 45 -6.83 2.79 11.02
N LYS A 46 -6.72 1.61 10.41
CA LYS A 46 -7.83 0.66 10.29
C LYS A 46 -8.47 0.35 11.66
N ASN A 47 -7.65 0.09 12.67
CA ASN A 47 -8.12 -0.19 14.04
C ASN A 47 -8.75 1.03 14.74
N GLN A 48 -8.58 2.24 14.20
CA GLN A 48 -9.26 3.46 14.63
C GLN A 48 -10.58 3.72 13.87
N GLY A 49 -10.98 2.81 12.98
CA GLY A 49 -12.22 2.91 12.21
C GLY A 49 -12.07 3.65 10.88
N THR A 50 -10.86 3.74 10.34
CA THR A 50 -10.66 4.10 8.94
C THR A 50 -11.13 2.95 8.06
N GLU A 51 -11.85 3.30 7.00
CA GLU A 51 -12.35 2.38 5.98
C GLU A 51 -11.65 2.64 4.64
N LYS A 52 -11.71 1.67 3.73
CA LYS A 52 -11.14 1.80 2.38
C LYS A 52 -11.70 3.03 1.65
N GLU A 53 -12.99 3.27 1.80
CA GLU A 53 -13.74 4.39 1.22
C GLU A 53 -13.14 5.74 1.61
N ASP A 54 -12.49 5.85 2.77
CA ASP A 54 -11.85 7.09 3.23
C ASP A 54 -10.63 7.48 2.37
N ILE A 55 -9.97 6.50 1.73
CA ILE A 55 -8.70 6.69 1.00
C ILE A 55 -8.77 6.39 -0.49
N VAL A 56 -9.89 5.85 -0.99
CA VAL A 56 -10.00 5.29 -2.34
C VAL A 56 -9.62 6.28 -3.45
N ASP A 57 -10.12 7.51 -3.34
CA ASP A 57 -9.85 8.58 -4.32
C ASP A 57 -8.39 9.03 -4.28
N THR A 58 -7.80 9.09 -3.08
CA THR A 58 -6.39 9.45 -2.88
C THR A 58 -5.49 8.43 -3.55
N VAL A 59 -5.72 7.13 -3.34
CA VAL A 59 -4.90 6.08 -3.93
C VAL A 59 -5.05 6.04 -5.45
N ASN A 60 -6.27 6.18 -5.99
CA ASN A 60 -6.51 6.24 -7.44
C ASN A 60 -5.79 7.43 -8.10
N THR A 61 -5.88 8.60 -7.45
CA THR A 61 -5.21 9.82 -7.92
C THR A 61 -3.69 9.63 -7.87
N LEU A 62 -3.17 9.06 -6.77
CA LEU A 62 -1.76 8.78 -6.61
C LEU A 62 -1.26 7.79 -7.65
N HIS A 63 -1.96 6.69 -7.89
CA HIS A 63 -1.58 5.71 -8.91
C HIS A 63 -1.47 6.37 -10.29
N THR A 64 -2.47 7.17 -10.67
CA THR A 64 -2.46 7.90 -11.94
C THR A 64 -1.29 8.87 -12.01
N ALA A 65 -1.06 9.65 -10.95
CA ALA A 65 0.03 10.63 -10.88
C ALA A 65 1.41 9.97 -10.94
N GLN A 66 1.59 8.80 -10.32
CA GLN A 66 2.85 8.09 -10.27
C GLN A 66 3.13 7.27 -11.55
N SER A 67 2.09 6.84 -12.27
CA SER A 67 2.23 6.07 -13.51
C SER A 67 3.04 6.79 -14.60
N ILE A 68 3.13 8.13 -14.55
CA ILE A 68 3.95 8.92 -15.49
C ILE A 68 5.45 8.65 -15.34
N PHE A 69 5.89 8.15 -14.18
CA PHE A 69 7.28 7.83 -13.89
C PHE A 69 7.64 6.37 -14.21
N PHE A 70 6.67 5.58 -14.68
CA PHE A 70 6.90 4.19 -15.04
C PHE A 70 7.92 4.08 -16.15
N THR A 71 8.89 3.18 -15.98
CA THR A 71 10.07 3.06 -16.83
C THR A 71 9.96 1.89 -17.81
N GLY A 72 8.90 1.09 -17.74
CA GLY A 72 8.75 -0.18 -18.42
C GLY A 72 9.44 -1.35 -17.72
N ASP A 73 9.98 -1.15 -16.51
CA ASP A 73 10.54 -2.23 -15.69
C ASP A 73 9.41 -2.96 -14.93
N PRO A 74 9.05 -4.20 -15.31
CA PRO A 74 7.88 -4.87 -14.74
C PRO A 74 8.02 -5.08 -13.23
N GLN A 75 9.23 -5.33 -12.73
CA GLN A 75 9.44 -5.57 -11.31
C GLN A 75 9.14 -4.33 -10.47
N SER A 76 9.59 -3.15 -10.90
CA SER A 76 9.35 -1.90 -10.20
C SER A 76 7.89 -1.46 -10.29
N GLU A 77 7.27 -1.64 -11.45
CA GLU A 77 5.85 -1.33 -11.68
C GLU A 77 4.94 -2.23 -10.85
N ASP A 78 5.20 -3.55 -10.85
CA ASP A 78 4.45 -4.52 -10.03
C ASP A 78 4.52 -4.19 -8.53
N ARG A 79 5.70 -3.76 -8.03
CA ARG A 79 5.85 -3.38 -6.62
C ARG A 79 4.95 -2.22 -6.21
N PHE A 80 4.81 -1.22 -7.07
CA PHE A 80 3.93 -0.09 -6.83
C PHE A 80 2.46 -0.49 -7.03
N GLY A 81 2.18 -1.16 -8.15
CA GLY A 81 0.87 -1.70 -8.51
C GLY A 81 0.27 -2.50 -7.37
N PHE A 82 0.95 -3.56 -6.91
CA PHE A 82 0.45 -4.44 -5.86
C PHE A 82 0.04 -3.68 -4.60
N ILE A 83 0.84 -2.73 -4.10
CA ILE A 83 0.45 -1.99 -2.88
C ILE A 83 -0.80 -1.17 -3.15
N THR A 84 -0.85 -0.42 -4.25
CA THR A 84 -2.03 0.40 -4.57
C THR A 84 -3.28 -0.45 -4.81
N GLU A 85 -3.16 -1.60 -5.48
CA GLU A 85 -4.28 -2.52 -5.72
C GLU A 85 -4.81 -3.15 -4.43
N GLU A 86 -3.92 -3.52 -3.51
CA GLU A 86 -4.28 -4.06 -2.19
C GLU A 86 -5.00 -3.02 -1.31
N LEU A 87 -4.72 -1.73 -1.51
CA LEU A 87 -5.40 -0.67 -0.78
C LEU A 87 -6.85 -0.47 -1.22
N ILE A 88 -7.16 -0.60 -2.51
CA ILE A 88 -8.44 -0.10 -3.07
C ILE A 88 -9.24 -1.07 -3.95
N ASN A 89 -8.86 -2.34 -4.06
CA ASN A 89 -9.52 -3.33 -4.92
C ASN A 89 -9.42 -3.08 -6.42
N PHE A 90 -8.28 -3.44 -7.01
CA PHE A 90 -8.30 -3.86 -8.43
C PHE A 90 -8.48 -5.39 -8.59
N CYS A 91 -8.41 -6.15 -7.48
CA CYS A 91 -8.68 -7.60 -7.38
C CYS A 91 -9.86 -7.86 -6.41
N PRO A 92 -10.53 -9.04 -6.45
CA PRO A 92 -11.89 -9.21 -5.90
C PRO A 92 -12.07 -9.17 -4.37
N SER A 93 -11.04 -8.88 -3.57
CA SER A 93 -11.18 -8.52 -2.15
C SER A 93 -9.87 -7.86 -1.68
N PRO A 94 -9.89 -6.67 -1.02
CA PRO A 94 -8.69 -5.96 -0.63
C PRO A 94 -8.45 -6.53 0.75
N PHE A 95 -7.86 -7.72 0.73
CA PHE A 95 -7.80 -8.64 1.86
C PHE A 95 -7.39 -7.92 3.14
N PHE A 96 -6.52 -6.91 3.02
CA PHE A 96 -6.08 -6.04 4.10
C PHE A 96 -7.22 -5.51 4.99
N TRP A 97 -8.27 -4.93 4.41
CA TRP A 97 -9.32 -4.28 5.22
C TRP A 97 -10.19 -5.29 5.97
N GLU A 98 -10.24 -6.53 5.49
CA GLU A 98 -11.15 -7.57 5.99
C GLU A 98 -10.49 -8.52 6.99
N VAL A 99 -9.15 -8.59 7.03
CA VAL A 99 -8.42 -9.55 7.88
C VAL A 99 -7.39 -8.91 8.83
N PRO A 100 -7.01 -9.55 9.94
CA PRO A 100 -5.95 -9.06 10.80
C PRO A 100 -4.60 -8.94 10.08
N LEU A 101 -3.76 -7.97 10.47
CA LEU A 101 -2.44 -7.73 9.88
C LEU A 101 -1.57 -8.99 9.79
N ASP A 102 -1.53 -9.81 10.84
CA ASP A 102 -0.72 -11.04 10.85
C ASP A 102 -1.16 -12.06 9.78
N GLU A 103 -2.47 -12.15 9.52
CA GLU A 103 -2.99 -13.02 8.47
C GLU A 103 -2.76 -12.42 7.09
N TYR A 104 -2.92 -11.10 6.98
CA TYR A 104 -2.63 -10.34 5.77
C TYR A 104 -1.16 -10.50 5.35
N MET A 105 -0.22 -10.37 6.27
CA MET A 105 1.21 -10.44 5.95
C MET A 105 1.67 -11.84 5.54
N LYS A 106 1.00 -12.92 6.00
CA LYS A 106 1.27 -14.28 5.48
C LYS A 106 1.03 -14.41 3.97
N LYS A 107 0.07 -13.66 3.42
CA LYS A 107 -0.16 -13.59 1.97
C LYS A 107 1.05 -12.99 1.27
N TRP A 108 1.58 -11.87 1.77
CA TRP A 108 2.76 -11.23 1.20
C TRP A 108 3.99 -12.13 1.21
N GLU A 109 4.23 -12.80 2.33
CA GLU A 109 5.34 -13.74 2.48
C GLU A 109 5.21 -14.93 1.50
N ARG A 110 3.99 -15.38 1.23
CA ARG A 110 3.76 -16.52 0.33
C ARG A 110 3.81 -16.14 -1.15
N LEU A 111 3.20 -15.02 -1.54
CA LEU A 111 2.97 -14.67 -2.94
C LEU A 111 4.07 -13.76 -3.51
N TYR A 112 4.59 -12.84 -2.71
CA TYR A 112 5.47 -11.77 -3.18
C TYR A 112 6.89 -11.88 -2.64
N PHE A 113 7.08 -12.54 -1.49
CA PHE A 113 8.40 -12.81 -0.90
C PHE A 113 8.70 -14.30 -0.72
N PRO A 114 8.49 -15.15 -1.74
CA PRO A 114 8.74 -16.58 -1.58
C PRO A 114 10.20 -16.79 -1.15
N LEU A 115 10.37 -17.46 -0.01
CA LEU A 115 11.68 -17.89 0.50
C LEU A 115 12.34 -18.76 -0.59
N PHE A 116 13.48 -18.31 -1.10
CA PHE A 116 14.48 -19.19 -1.70
C PHE A 116 15.37 -19.75 -0.59
#